data_AF-A0A484CV29-F1
#
_entry.id   AF-A0A484CV29-F1
#
_cell.length_a   1.000
_cell.length_b   1.000
_cell.length_c   1.000
_cell.angle_alpha   90.00
_cell.angle_beta   90.00
_cell.angle_gamma   90.00
#
_symmetry.space_group_name_H-M   'P 1'
#
loop_
_entity.id
_entity.type
_entity.pdbx_description
1 polymer ?
#
loop_
_entity_poly.entity_id
_entity_poly.type
_entity_poly.pdbx_seq_one_letter_code
_entity_poly.pdbx_strand_id
1 'polypeptide(L)'
;MISQISESNDDHTLRILLYSLIFFLSVFGNLLIIVVLTVNKRMRTVTNTFLLSLAISDLMMAVFCMPFTLIPSILKDFIFGAAMCKIVSYFMGISVSISTFSLVAIAIERYSAICNPLKSRVWQTRSHAYRVIAATWVLAFVIMIPYPIISHLESFPRPDNTTAHQCRHMWPLATAEQAWYILLLLVLFAIPGLVMIAAYGLISRELYRGIQFEMDHKKDSTGKAINPACGKHTEK
;
A
#
# COMPACT_ATOMS: atom_id res chain seq x y z
N MET A 1 36.14 -20.46 4.93
CA MET A 1 36.06 -19.51 6.07
C MET A 1 36.11 -18.06 5.58
N ILE A 2 37.13 -17.62 4.84
CA ILE A 2 37.19 -16.26 4.25
C ILE A 2 36.05 -16.01 3.24
N SER A 3 35.68 -17.01 2.43
CA SER A 3 34.54 -16.94 1.51
C SER A 3 33.19 -16.77 2.22
N GLN A 4 32.94 -17.51 3.30
CA GLN A 4 31.71 -17.36 4.10
C GLN A 4 31.67 -16.05 4.90
N ILE A 5 32.83 -15.52 5.32
CA ILE A 5 32.92 -14.21 5.98
C ILE A 5 32.66 -13.09 4.96
N SER A 6 33.19 -13.20 3.74
CA SER A 6 32.91 -12.27 2.64
C SER A 6 31.43 -12.29 2.25
N GLU A 7 30.84 -13.48 2.02
CA GLU A 7 29.40 -13.62 1.76
C GLU A 7 28.54 -13.02 2.88
N SER A 8 28.88 -13.26 4.15
CA SER A 8 28.13 -12.69 5.27
C SER A 8 28.24 -11.17 5.38
N ASN A 9 29.42 -10.60 5.10
CA ASN A 9 29.65 -9.16 5.17
C ASN A 9 29.00 -8.43 3.99
N ASP A 10 29.01 -9.04 2.80
CA ASP A 10 28.33 -8.52 1.61
C ASP A 10 26.81 -8.52 1.82
N ASP A 11 26.25 -9.59 2.41
CA ASP A 11 24.83 -9.67 2.74
C ASP A 11 24.37 -8.60 3.74
N HIS A 12 25.15 -8.38 4.80
CA HIS A 12 24.85 -7.35 5.80
C HIS A 12 24.96 -5.94 5.21
N THR A 13 26.00 -5.67 4.43
CA THR A 13 26.22 -4.37 3.78
C THR A 13 25.10 -4.09 2.78
N LEU A 14 24.76 -5.07 1.93
CA LEU A 14 23.66 -4.96 0.97
C LEU A 14 22.33 -4.68 1.67
N ARG A 15 22.00 -5.42 2.73
CA ARG A 15 20.78 -5.19 3.52
C ARG A 15 20.73 -3.78 4.10
N ILE A 16 21.84 -3.29 4.68
CA ILE A 16 21.92 -1.94 5.25
C ILE A 16 21.70 -0.89 4.16
N LEU A 17 22.36 -1.02 3.03
CA LEU A 17 22.22 -0.09 1.90
C LEU A 17 20.78 -0.05 1.37
N LEU A 18 20.17 -1.23 1.16
CA LEU A 18 18.79 -1.33 0.68
C LEU A 18 17.78 -0.78 1.68
N TYR A 19 17.88 -1.16 2.96
CA TYR A 19 16.98 -0.63 3.99
C TYR A 19 17.13 0.88 4.16
N SER A 20 18.36 1.40 4.12
CA SER A 20 18.61 2.85 4.21
C SER A 20 18.01 3.57 3.01
N LEU A 21 18.21 3.05 1.79
CA LEU A 21 17.62 3.61 0.58
C LEU A 21 16.09 3.62 0.65
N ILE A 22 15.46 2.49 1.00
CA ILE A 22 14.01 2.37 1.14
C ILE A 22 13.50 3.32 2.22
N PHE A 23 14.19 3.42 3.35
CA PHE A 23 13.83 4.33 4.44
C PHE A 23 13.82 5.78 3.97
N PHE A 24 14.91 6.26 3.35
CA PHE A 24 14.98 7.64 2.87
C PHE A 24 13.94 7.91 1.79
N LEU A 25 13.80 7.03 0.79
CA LEU A 25 12.79 7.18 -0.26
C LEU A 25 11.37 7.21 0.32
N SER A 26 11.06 6.33 1.28
CA SER A 26 9.76 6.30 1.92
C SER A 26 9.50 7.57 2.73
N VAL A 27 10.47 8.02 3.54
CA VAL A 27 10.32 9.22 4.35
C VAL A 27 10.17 10.46 3.47
N PHE A 28 11.11 10.71 2.55
CA PHE A 28 11.07 11.90 1.71
C PHE A 28 9.88 11.89 0.75
N GLY A 29 9.59 10.76 0.11
CA GLY A 29 8.49 10.61 -0.84
C GLY A 29 7.13 10.83 -0.18
N ASN A 30 6.85 10.15 0.93
CA ASN A 30 5.57 10.27 1.61
C ASN A 30 5.42 11.62 2.32
N LEU A 31 6.49 12.20 2.87
CA LEU A 31 6.45 13.55 3.42
C LEU A 31 6.14 14.59 2.34
N LEU A 32 6.75 14.46 1.16
CA LEU A 32 6.46 15.34 0.03
C LEU A 32 4.98 15.27 -0.37
N ILE A 33 4.41 14.07 -0.45
CA ILE A 33 2.97 13.87 -0.73
C ILE A 33 2.13 14.62 0.31
N ILE A 34 2.42 14.45 1.61
CA ILE A 34 1.70 15.14 2.68
C ILE A 34 1.78 16.66 2.53
N VAL A 35 2.99 17.21 2.34
CA VAL A 35 3.20 18.66 2.19
C VAL A 35 2.43 19.19 0.98
N VAL A 36 2.59 18.55 -0.18
CA VAL A 36 1.97 19.00 -1.44
C VAL A 36 0.45 19.00 -1.35
N LEU A 37 -0.16 17.97 -0.73
CA LEU A 37 -1.61 17.86 -0.60
C LEU A 37 -2.21 18.75 0.49
N THR A 38 -1.48 19.02 1.57
CA THR A 38 -1.95 19.87 2.68
C THR A 38 -1.89 21.36 2.32
N VAL A 39 -0.81 21.80 1.67
CA VAL A 39 -0.58 23.20 1.25
C VAL A 39 -1.51 23.59 0.10
N ASN A 40 -1.66 22.73 -0.91
CA ASN A 40 -2.44 23.06 -2.10
C ASN A 40 -3.93 22.76 -1.92
N LYS A 41 -4.70 23.73 -1.44
CA LYS A 41 -6.17 23.61 -1.27
C LYS A 41 -6.91 23.15 -2.54
N ARG A 42 -6.41 23.54 -3.73
CA ARG A 42 -6.97 23.12 -5.03
C ARG A 42 -6.84 21.61 -5.29
N MET A 43 -5.89 20.93 -4.66
CA MET A 43 -5.67 19.49 -4.79
C MET A 43 -6.41 18.66 -3.74
N ARG A 44 -7.36 19.22 -2.99
CA ARG A 44 -8.15 18.45 -2.01
C ARG A 44 -9.25 17.64 -2.71
N THR A 45 -8.93 16.66 -3.53
CA THR A 45 -9.94 15.76 -4.14
C THR A 45 -10.19 14.55 -3.23
N VAL A 46 -11.22 13.76 -3.56
CA VAL A 46 -11.53 12.50 -2.84
C VAL A 46 -10.32 11.55 -2.89
N THR A 47 -9.78 11.29 -4.09
CA THR A 47 -8.58 10.47 -4.27
C THR A 47 -7.40 10.98 -3.44
N ASN A 48 -7.16 12.30 -3.46
CA ASN A 48 -6.02 12.88 -2.76
C ASN A 48 -6.16 12.76 -1.23
N THR A 49 -7.39 12.62 -0.71
CA THR A 49 -7.61 12.32 0.71
C THR A 49 -7.17 10.87 1.04
N PHE A 50 -7.43 9.91 0.15
CA PHE A 50 -6.92 8.54 0.30
C PHE A 50 -5.40 8.46 0.15
N LEU A 51 -4.81 9.21 -0.80
CA LEU A 51 -3.36 9.31 -0.95
C LEU A 51 -2.68 9.90 0.30
N LEU A 52 -3.32 10.87 0.95
CA LEU A 52 -2.85 11.40 2.22
C LEU A 52 -2.86 10.34 3.33
N SER A 53 -3.94 9.55 3.44
CA SER A 53 -4.03 8.44 4.40
C SER A 53 -2.93 7.39 4.16
N LEU A 54 -2.69 7.04 2.88
CA LEU A 54 -1.64 6.11 2.49
C LEU A 54 -0.25 6.64 2.89
N ALA A 55 0.04 7.90 2.58
CA ALA A 55 1.32 8.53 2.92
C ALA A 55 1.58 8.58 4.44
N ILE A 56 0.55 8.84 5.25
CA ILE A 56 0.66 8.80 6.72
C ILE A 56 0.99 7.38 7.20
N SER A 57 0.31 6.37 6.65
CA SER A 57 0.53 4.96 6.98
C SER A 57 1.95 4.49 6.64
N ASP A 58 2.45 4.89 5.47
CA ASP A 58 3.79 4.52 5.00
C ASP A 58 4.90 5.25 5.77
N LEU A 59 4.67 6.51 6.18
CA LEU A 59 5.57 7.21 7.11
C LEU A 59 5.62 6.52 8.48
N MET A 60 4.47 6.08 8.99
CA MET A 60 4.40 5.33 10.24
C MET A 60 5.21 4.03 10.14
N MET A 61 5.11 3.30 9.02
CA MET A 61 5.93 2.11 8.75
C MET A 61 7.42 2.47 8.70
N ALA A 62 7.79 3.52 7.98
CA ALA A 62 9.18 3.93 7.81
C ALA A 62 9.83 4.31 9.15
N VAL A 63 9.16 5.14 9.95
CA VAL A 63 9.71 5.70 11.20
C VAL A 63 9.66 4.69 12.35
N PHE A 64 8.55 3.98 12.51
CA PHE A 64 8.35 3.10 13.68
C PHE A 64 8.73 1.64 13.44
N CYS A 65 8.86 1.18 12.19
CA CYS A 65 9.07 -0.24 11.92
C CYS A 65 10.45 -0.52 11.33
N MET A 66 10.89 0.25 10.33
CA MET A 66 12.15 -0.03 9.64
C MET A 66 13.40 0.01 10.55
N PRO A 67 13.66 1.06 11.35
CA PRO A 67 14.86 1.09 12.20
C PRO A 67 14.85 0.00 13.28
N PHE A 68 13.66 -0.27 13.86
CA PHE A 68 13.48 -1.28 14.91
C PHE A 68 13.47 -2.72 14.37
N THR A 69 13.42 -2.89 13.05
CA THR A 69 13.63 -4.18 12.38
C THR A 69 15.09 -4.34 11.95
N LEU A 70 15.69 -3.28 11.41
CA LEU A 70 17.06 -3.28 10.89
C LEU A 70 18.09 -3.47 12.01
N ILE A 71 18.01 -2.67 13.07
CA ILE A 71 19.03 -2.68 14.15
C ILE A 71 19.11 -4.08 14.80
N PRO A 72 18.01 -4.73 15.19
CA PRO A 72 18.08 -6.08 15.74
C PRO A 72 18.51 -7.15 14.74
N SER A 73 18.24 -6.94 13.44
CA SER A 73 18.72 -7.84 12.39
C SER A 73 20.25 -7.80 12.22
N ILE A 74 20.88 -6.65 12.49
CA ILE A 74 22.34 -6.45 12.41
C ILE A 74 22.99 -6.92 13.72
N LEU A 75 22.51 -6.42 14.86
CA LEU A 75 23.07 -6.73 16.18
C LEU A 75 22.80 -8.17 16.62
N LYS A 76 21.87 -8.87 15.94
CA LYS A 76 21.31 -10.15 16.40
C LYS A 76 20.79 -10.03 17.85
N ASP A 77 20.22 -8.86 18.15
CA ASP A 77 19.75 -8.49 19.49
C ASP A 77 18.64 -7.44 19.43
N PHE A 78 17.54 -7.68 20.13
CA PHE A 78 16.49 -6.70 20.32
C PHE A 78 16.73 -5.89 21.60
N ILE A 79 17.49 -4.81 21.48
CA ILE A 79 17.91 -3.97 22.62
C ILE A 79 16.85 -2.96 23.11
N PHE A 80 15.73 -2.81 22.40
CA PHE A 80 14.73 -1.76 22.68
C PHE A 80 13.71 -2.11 23.78
N GLY A 81 13.81 -3.32 24.34
CA GLY A 81 12.96 -3.77 25.44
C GLY A 81 11.56 -4.25 25.02
N ALA A 82 10.82 -4.83 25.98
CA ALA A 82 9.57 -5.52 25.70
C ALA A 82 8.45 -4.60 25.20
N ALA A 83 8.41 -3.35 25.67
CA ALA A 83 7.43 -2.37 25.22
C ALA A 83 7.57 -2.08 23.72
N MET A 84 8.79 -1.85 23.24
CA MET A 84 9.03 -1.59 21.82
C MET A 84 8.77 -2.82 20.95
N CYS A 85 9.07 -4.04 21.42
CA CYS A 85 8.68 -5.27 20.71
C CYS A 85 7.16 -5.30 20.42
N LYS A 86 6.33 -4.95 21.40
CA LYS A 86 4.87 -4.89 21.22
C LYS A 86 4.42 -3.74 20.31
N ILE A 87 4.95 -2.54 20.54
CA ILE A 87 4.61 -1.33 19.78
C ILE A 87 4.96 -1.51 18.31
N VAL A 88 6.18 -1.93 18.01
CA VAL A 88 6.68 -2.08 16.63
C VAL A 88 5.86 -3.13 15.89
N SER A 89 5.64 -4.31 16.48
CA SER A 89 4.79 -5.36 15.88
C SER A 89 3.37 -4.85 15.58
N TYR A 90 2.77 -4.09 16.52
CA TYR A 90 1.41 -3.58 16.37
C TYR A 90 1.33 -2.53 15.26
N PHE A 91 2.19 -1.51 15.29
CA PHE A 91 2.20 -0.44 14.29
C PHE A 91 2.59 -0.93 12.90
N MET A 92 3.46 -1.94 12.80
CA MET A 92 3.78 -2.60 11.53
C MET A 92 2.52 -3.22 10.91
N GLY A 93 1.76 -3.99 11.70
CA GLY A 93 0.51 -4.58 11.24
C GLY A 93 -0.54 -3.52 10.86
N ILE A 94 -0.68 -2.46 11.66
CA ILE A 94 -1.63 -1.38 11.39
C ILE A 94 -1.27 -0.66 10.09
N SER A 95 0.00 -0.28 9.91
CA SER A 95 0.47 0.38 8.69
C SER A 95 0.17 -0.45 7.44
N VAL A 96 0.53 -1.73 7.46
CA VAL A 96 0.25 -2.62 6.32
C VAL A 96 -1.25 -2.69 6.04
N SER A 97 -2.08 -2.80 7.08
CA SER A 97 -3.54 -2.88 6.93
C SER A 97 -4.14 -1.60 6.35
N ILE A 98 -3.76 -0.43 6.88
CA ILE A 98 -4.24 0.87 6.39
C ILE A 98 -3.82 1.07 4.94
N SER A 99 -2.56 0.77 4.59
CA SER A 99 -2.06 0.94 3.23
C SER A 99 -2.83 0.03 2.25
N THR A 100 -3.02 -1.25 2.58
CA THR A 100 -3.80 -2.19 1.76
C THR A 100 -5.23 -1.74 1.55
N PHE A 101 -5.96 -1.41 2.62
CA PHE A 101 -7.35 -0.99 2.51
C PHE A 101 -7.49 0.37 1.81
N SER A 102 -6.53 1.27 1.97
CA SER A 102 -6.49 2.54 1.23
C SER A 102 -6.30 2.30 -0.27
N LEU A 103 -5.43 1.36 -0.67
CA LEU A 103 -5.25 0.98 -2.07
C LEU A 103 -6.54 0.43 -2.69
N VAL A 104 -7.24 -0.45 -1.98
CA VAL A 104 -8.55 -0.98 -2.40
C VAL A 104 -9.56 0.15 -2.55
N ALA A 105 -9.64 1.06 -1.58
CA ALA A 105 -10.54 2.20 -1.64
C ALA A 105 -10.25 3.11 -2.85
N ILE A 106 -8.97 3.35 -3.15
CA ILE A 106 -8.53 4.09 -4.34
C ILE A 106 -8.97 3.36 -5.62
N ALA A 107 -8.77 2.05 -5.72
CA ALA A 107 -9.18 1.30 -6.91
C ALA A 107 -10.69 1.32 -7.12
N ILE A 108 -11.49 1.19 -6.06
CA ILE A 108 -12.96 1.28 -6.13
C ILE A 108 -13.41 2.70 -6.51
N GLU A 109 -12.75 3.72 -5.96
CA GLU A 109 -12.97 5.12 -6.31
C GLU A 109 -12.71 5.34 -7.81
N ARG A 110 -11.57 4.89 -8.31
CA ARG A 110 -11.24 4.98 -9.75
C ARG A 110 -12.20 4.22 -10.63
N TYR A 111 -12.55 3.00 -10.24
CA TYR A 111 -13.52 2.18 -10.97
C TYR A 111 -14.88 2.89 -11.05
N SER A 112 -15.37 3.43 -9.94
CA SER A 112 -16.64 4.13 -9.89
C SER A 112 -16.63 5.39 -10.77
N ALA A 113 -15.55 6.18 -10.72
CA ALA A 113 -15.41 7.40 -11.50
C ALA A 113 -15.39 7.14 -13.02
N ILE A 114 -14.71 6.08 -13.46
CA ILE A 114 -14.50 5.78 -14.88
C ILE A 114 -15.67 4.98 -15.44
N CYS A 115 -16.06 3.88 -14.78
CA CYS A 115 -17.06 2.95 -15.33
C CYS A 115 -18.50 3.36 -14.98
N ASN A 116 -18.72 4.19 -13.95
CA ASN A 116 -20.07 4.58 -13.48
C ASN A 116 -20.17 6.09 -13.16
N PRO A 117 -19.91 6.99 -14.13
CA PRO A 117 -19.70 8.42 -13.88
C PRO A 117 -20.89 9.13 -13.21
N LEU A 118 -22.13 8.77 -13.57
CA LEU A 118 -23.34 9.38 -13.00
C LEU A 118 -23.54 9.01 -11.52
N LYS A 119 -23.30 7.73 -11.16
CA LYS A 119 -23.40 7.27 -9.77
C LYS A 119 -22.23 7.80 -8.93
N SER A 120 -21.05 7.87 -9.54
CA SER A 120 -19.84 8.41 -8.93
C SER A 120 -20.03 9.86 -8.46
N ARG A 121 -20.64 10.72 -9.29
CA ARG A 121 -20.88 12.12 -8.95
C ARG A 121 -21.70 12.33 -7.67
N VAL A 122 -22.61 11.39 -7.36
CA VAL A 122 -23.44 11.46 -6.15
C VAL A 122 -22.72 10.85 -4.94
N TRP A 123 -21.93 9.79 -5.14
CA TRP A 123 -21.33 9.01 -4.05
C TRP A 123 -19.94 9.51 -3.61
N GLN A 124 -19.13 10.04 -4.54
CA GLN A 124 -17.76 10.50 -4.29
C GLN A 124 -17.71 11.89 -3.66
N THR A 125 -18.19 11.98 -2.42
CA THR A 125 -18.06 13.19 -1.60
C THR A 125 -16.85 13.08 -0.67
N ARG A 126 -16.26 14.23 -0.31
CA ARG A 126 -15.16 14.25 0.69
C ARG A 126 -15.60 13.69 2.04
N SER A 127 -16.85 13.96 2.46
CA SER A 127 -17.39 13.42 3.71
C SER A 127 -17.42 11.88 3.70
N HIS A 128 -17.86 11.29 2.59
CA HIS A 128 -17.81 9.85 2.41
C HIS A 128 -16.37 9.33 2.46
N ALA A 129 -15.42 9.98 1.78
CA ALA A 129 -14.01 9.62 1.81
C ALA A 129 -13.43 9.60 3.23
N TYR A 130 -13.69 10.64 4.03
CA TYR A 130 -13.25 10.69 5.43
C TYR A 130 -13.88 9.59 6.28
N ARG A 131 -15.15 9.23 6.05
CA ARG A 131 -15.79 8.10 6.73
C ARG A 131 -15.14 6.77 6.38
N VAL A 132 -14.83 6.54 5.10
CA VAL A 132 -14.12 5.33 4.64
C VAL A 132 -12.73 5.26 5.27
N ILE A 133 -11.98 6.37 5.28
CA ILE A 133 -10.66 6.42 5.91
C ILE A 133 -10.78 6.12 7.41
N ALA A 134 -11.70 6.78 8.12
CA ALA A 134 -11.90 6.51 9.54
C ALA A 134 -12.25 5.03 9.81
N ALA A 135 -13.12 4.44 9.00
CA ALA A 135 -13.45 3.02 9.09
C ALA A 135 -12.24 2.12 8.82
N THR A 136 -11.42 2.44 7.82
CA THR A 136 -10.17 1.74 7.51
C THR A 136 -9.20 1.76 8.69
N TRP A 137 -9.02 2.93 9.31
CA TRP A 137 -8.12 3.08 10.46
C TRP A 137 -8.63 2.27 11.66
N VAL A 138 -9.92 2.40 12.00
CA VAL A 138 -10.53 1.64 13.10
C VAL A 138 -10.41 0.14 12.85
N LEU A 139 -10.72 -0.32 11.63
CA LEU A 139 -10.62 -1.73 11.27
C LEU A 139 -9.18 -2.24 11.38
N ALA A 140 -8.19 -1.47 10.92
CA ALA A 140 -6.77 -1.83 11.04
C ALA A 140 -6.34 -1.95 12.50
N PHE A 141 -6.72 -1.00 13.36
CA PHE A 141 -6.45 -1.09 14.80
C PHE A 141 -7.07 -2.33 15.43
N VAL A 142 -8.33 -2.63 15.09
CA VAL A 142 -9.10 -3.77 15.62
C VAL A 142 -8.51 -5.10 15.17
N ILE A 143 -8.24 -5.27 13.87
CA ILE A 143 -7.64 -6.50 13.33
C ILE A 143 -6.29 -6.76 13.99
N MET A 144 -5.51 -5.71 14.29
CA MET A 144 -4.17 -5.90 14.83
C MET A 144 -4.11 -6.04 16.36
N ILE A 145 -5.24 -5.95 17.08
CA ILE A 145 -5.29 -6.03 18.56
C ILE A 145 -4.52 -7.23 19.15
N PRO A 146 -4.53 -8.43 18.53
CA PRO A 146 -3.80 -9.57 19.11
C PRO A 146 -2.28 -9.39 19.15
N TYR A 147 -1.68 -8.61 18.24
CA TYR A 147 -0.22 -8.44 18.14
C TYR A 147 0.46 -7.99 19.45
N PRO A 148 0.04 -6.91 20.14
CA PRO A 148 0.66 -6.53 21.41
C PRO A 148 0.45 -7.55 22.55
N ILE A 149 -0.51 -8.46 22.42
CA ILE A 149 -0.76 -9.53 23.39
C ILE A 149 0.21 -10.69 23.15
N ILE A 150 0.37 -11.10 21.89
CA ILE A 150 1.21 -12.25 21.48
C ILE A 150 2.68 -11.89 21.29
N SER A 151 3.04 -10.61 21.16
CA SER A 151 4.44 -10.18 21.02
C SER A 151 5.16 -10.22 22.35
N HIS A 152 6.13 -11.12 22.46
CA HIS A 152 6.96 -11.29 23.66
C HIS A 152 8.43 -11.11 23.34
N LEU A 153 9.16 -10.54 24.30
CA LEU A 153 10.61 -10.43 24.25
C LEU A 153 11.21 -11.65 24.97
N GLU A 154 11.80 -12.54 24.19
CA GLU A 154 12.44 -13.76 24.68
C GLU A 154 13.95 -13.58 24.78
N SER A 155 14.56 -14.13 25.82
CA SER A 155 16.02 -14.15 26.00
C SER A 155 16.60 -15.49 25.56
N PHE A 156 17.72 -15.47 24.85
CA PHE A 156 18.44 -16.68 24.45
C PHE A 156 19.94 -16.54 24.75
N PRO A 157 20.62 -17.65 25.10
CA PRO A 157 22.05 -17.63 25.36
C PRO A 157 22.84 -17.48 24.06
N ARG A 158 23.88 -16.65 24.08
CA ARG A 158 24.86 -16.51 23.00
C ARG A 158 26.10 -17.38 23.24
N PRO A 159 26.88 -17.69 22.19
CA PRO A 159 28.13 -18.45 22.31
C PRO A 159 29.20 -17.79 23.20
N ASP A 160 29.12 -16.47 23.40
CA ASP A 160 30.02 -15.68 24.24
C ASP A 160 29.61 -15.64 25.73
N ASN A 161 28.68 -16.53 26.13
CA ASN A 161 28.12 -16.60 27.48
C ASN A 161 27.34 -15.34 27.91
N THR A 162 26.94 -14.50 26.95
CA THR A 162 26.02 -13.38 27.16
C THR A 162 24.58 -13.78 26.80
N THR A 163 23.60 -12.99 27.22
CA THR A 163 22.19 -13.16 26.85
C THR A 163 21.79 -12.16 25.79
N ALA A 164 21.11 -12.62 24.75
CA ALA A 164 20.53 -11.78 23.71
C ALA A 164 19.00 -11.87 23.75
N HIS A 165 18.35 -10.88 23.15
CA HIS A 165 16.90 -10.78 23.13
C HIS A 165 16.35 -10.87 21.71
N GLN A 166 15.19 -11.51 21.55
CA GLN A 166 14.46 -11.55 20.29
C GLN A 166 12.97 -11.31 20.55
N CYS A 167 12.37 -10.44 19.75
CA CYS A 167 10.92 -10.29 19.71
C CYS A 167 10.31 -11.46 18.92
N ARG A 168 9.43 -12.24 19.55
CA ARG A 168 8.73 -13.38 18.94
C ARG A 168 7.24 -13.29 19.19
N HIS A 169 6.43 -13.73 18.23
CA HIS A 169 5.00 -13.93 18.43
C HIS A 169 4.80 -15.31 19.07
N MET A 170 4.26 -15.34 20.28
CA MET A 170 3.94 -16.58 20.99
C MET A 170 2.43 -16.81 20.98
N TRP A 171 2.01 -17.86 20.29
CA TRP A 171 0.62 -18.30 20.26
C TRP A 171 0.41 -19.46 21.23
N PRO A 172 -0.70 -19.47 21.98
CA PRO A 172 -0.97 -20.55 22.93
C PRO A 172 -1.26 -21.89 22.24
N LEU A 173 -1.79 -21.86 21.02
CA LEU A 173 -2.08 -23.04 20.20
C LEU A 173 -1.57 -22.82 18.77
N ALA A 174 -0.95 -23.86 18.18
CA ALA A 174 -0.50 -23.84 16.79
C ALA A 174 -1.65 -23.63 15.79
N THR A 175 -2.85 -24.15 16.09
CA THR A 175 -4.05 -23.95 15.27
C THR A 175 -4.49 -22.49 15.25
N ALA A 176 -4.34 -21.77 16.37
CA ALA A 176 -4.65 -20.34 16.45
C ALA A 176 -3.66 -19.50 15.63
N GLU A 177 -2.36 -19.83 15.70
CA GLU A 177 -1.33 -19.19 14.88
C GLU A 177 -1.61 -19.35 13.38
N GLN A 178 -1.86 -20.59 12.95
CA GLN A 178 -2.16 -20.90 11.54
C GLN A 178 -3.44 -20.19 11.07
N ALA A 179 -4.51 -20.27 11.86
CA ALA A 179 -5.77 -19.60 11.54
C ALA A 179 -5.58 -18.08 11.42
N TRP A 180 -4.77 -17.48 12.28
CA TRP A 180 -4.47 -16.05 12.25
C TRP A 180 -3.72 -15.65 10.98
N TYR A 181 -2.65 -16.37 10.61
CA TYR A 181 -1.93 -16.06 9.38
C TYR A 181 -2.76 -16.29 8.13
N ILE A 182 -3.62 -17.33 8.10
CA ILE A 182 -4.56 -17.54 6.99
C ILE A 182 -5.56 -16.39 6.91
N LEU A 183 -6.11 -15.95 8.06
CA LEU A 183 -7.02 -14.80 8.10
C LEU A 183 -6.35 -13.54 7.55
N LEU A 184 -5.14 -13.22 8.01
CA LEU A 184 -4.39 -12.06 7.53
C LEU A 184 -4.05 -12.17 6.04
N LEU A 185 -3.65 -13.35 5.58
CA LEU A 185 -3.40 -13.60 4.16
C LEU A 185 -4.65 -13.33 3.32
N LEU A 186 -5.81 -13.80 3.77
CA LEU A 186 -7.06 -13.56 3.04
C LEU A 186 -7.45 -12.08 3.06
N VAL A 187 -7.44 -11.46 4.23
CA VAL A 187 -7.97 -10.10 4.45
C VAL A 187 -7.03 -9.01 3.94
N LEU A 188 -5.72 -9.20 4.06
CA LEU A 188 -4.71 -8.18 3.71
C LEU A 188 -3.99 -8.45 2.38
N PHE A 189 -4.18 -9.61 1.77
CA PHE A 189 -3.52 -9.94 0.50
C PHE A 189 -4.49 -10.50 -0.55
N ALA A 190 -5.14 -11.64 -0.31
CA ALA A 190 -5.91 -12.32 -1.35
C ALA A 190 -7.17 -11.53 -1.77
N ILE A 191 -8.02 -11.15 -0.82
CA ILE A 191 -9.25 -10.39 -1.10
C ILE A 191 -8.89 -9.00 -1.68
N PRO A 192 -8.01 -8.19 -1.06
CA PRO A 192 -7.56 -6.92 -1.64
C PRO A 192 -6.99 -7.09 -3.04
N GLY A 193 -6.12 -8.07 -3.26
CA GLY A 193 -5.50 -8.34 -4.55
C GLY A 193 -6.53 -8.67 -5.64
N LEU A 194 -7.50 -9.54 -5.33
CA LEU A 194 -8.58 -9.88 -6.27
C LEU A 194 -9.45 -8.67 -6.61
N VAL A 195 -9.82 -7.86 -5.61
CA VAL A 195 -10.61 -6.64 -5.84
C VAL A 195 -9.83 -5.65 -6.71
N MET A 196 -8.54 -5.46 -6.44
CA MET A 196 -7.66 -4.59 -7.23
C MET A 196 -7.55 -5.07 -8.68
N ILE A 197 -7.29 -6.36 -8.90
CA ILE A 197 -7.18 -6.96 -10.23
C ILE A 197 -8.49 -6.78 -11.00
N ALA A 198 -9.63 -7.08 -10.38
CA ALA A 198 -10.93 -6.91 -11.01
C ALA A 198 -11.22 -5.44 -11.35
N ALA A 199 -11.01 -4.52 -10.40
CA ALA A 199 -11.26 -3.10 -10.59
C ALA A 199 -10.39 -2.52 -11.72
N TYR A 200 -9.07 -2.74 -11.67
CA TYR A 200 -8.16 -2.23 -12.70
C TYR A 200 -8.35 -2.92 -14.05
N GLY A 201 -8.71 -4.21 -14.08
CA GLY A 201 -9.07 -4.91 -15.32
C GLY A 201 -10.29 -4.28 -16.00
N LEU A 202 -11.34 -3.97 -15.23
CA LEU A 202 -12.53 -3.30 -15.76
C LEU A 202 -12.26 -1.86 -16.22
N ILE A 203 -11.47 -1.10 -15.44
CA ILE A 203 -11.01 0.25 -15.82
C ILE A 203 -10.27 0.19 -17.16
N SER A 204 -9.32 -0.74 -17.29
CA SER A 204 -8.49 -0.87 -18.50
C SER A 204 -9.35 -1.18 -19.72
N ARG A 205 -10.34 -2.08 -19.56
CA ARG A 205 -11.28 -2.41 -20.65
C ARG A 205 -12.12 -1.20 -21.07
N GLU A 206 -12.64 -0.44 -20.12
CA GLU A 206 -13.48 0.73 -20.41
C GLU A 206 -12.68 1.85 -21.08
N LEU A 207 -11.47 2.13 -20.59
CA LEU A 207 -10.57 3.09 -21.20
C LEU A 207 -10.19 2.68 -22.63
N TYR A 208 -9.90 1.40 -22.87
CA TYR A 208 -9.59 0.90 -24.21
C TYR A 208 -10.76 1.06 -25.17
N ARG A 209 -11.99 0.78 -24.73
CA ARG A 209 -13.20 1.00 -25.54
C ARG A 209 -13.40 2.48 -25.88
N GLY A 210 -13.16 3.38 -24.91
CA GLY A 210 -13.22 4.83 -25.14
C GLY A 210 -12.24 5.29 -26.23
N ILE A 211 -10.98 4.83 -26.16
CA ILE A 211 -9.96 5.16 -27.16
C ILE A 211 -10.33 4.64 -28.54
N GLN A 212 -10.82 3.39 -28.64
CA GLN A 212 -11.26 2.82 -29.91
C GLN A 212 -12.41 3.63 -30.54
N PHE A 213 -13.39 4.04 -29.73
CA PHE A 213 -14.49 4.88 -30.21
C PHE A 213 -14.02 6.25 -30.73
N GLU A 214 -13.06 6.88 -30.06
CA GLU A 214 -12.44 8.13 -30.53
C GLU A 214 -11.68 7.94 -31.85
N MET A 215 -10.98 6.82 -32.01
CA MET A 215 -10.28 6.48 -33.26
C MET A 215 -11.25 6.28 -34.43
N ASP A 216 -12.34 5.56 -34.22
CA ASP A 216 -13.37 5.33 -35.24
C ASP A 216 -14.04 6.64 -35.66
N HIS A 217 -14.42 7.50 -34.70
CA HIS A 217 -15.00 8.81 -35.01
C HIS A 217 -14.04 9.71 -35.79
N LYS A 218 -12.73 9.66 -35.47
CA LYS A 218 -11.71 10.42 -36.21
C LYS A 218 -11.56 9.91 -37.64
N LYS A 219 -11.64 8.60 -37.87
CA LYS A 219 -11.59 7.99 -39.21
C LYS A 219 -12.79 8.39 -40.06
N ASP A 220 -14.00 8.40 -39.49
CA ASP A 220 -15.21 8.88 -40.16
C ASP A 220 -15.15 10.37 -40.49
N SER A 221 -14.60 11.19 -39.57
CA SER A 221 -14.42 12.63 -39.78
C SER A 221 -13.42 12.93 -40.90
N THR A 222 -12.29 12.20 -40.96
CA THR A 222 -11.29 12.34 -42.03
C THR A 222 -11.81 11.77 -43.37
N GLY A 223 -12.57 10.67 -43.35
CA GLY A 223 -13.22 10.11 -44.54
C GLY A 223 -14.25 11.05 -45.17
N LYS A 224 -15.04 11.76 -44.35
CA LYS A 224 -15.95 12.83 -44.82
C LYS A 224 -15.21 14.05 -45.37
N ALA A 225 -14.07 14.42 -44.80
CA ALA A 225 -13.26 15.55 -45.27
C ALA A 225 -12.54 15.26 -46.60
N ILE A 226 -12.23 13.99 -46.91
CA ILE A 226 -11.62 13.56 -48.19
C ILE A 226 -12.67 13.39 -49.30
N ASN A 227 -13.95 13.19 -48.95
CA ASN A 227 -15.07 13.19 -49.90
C ASN A 227 -15.99 14.42 -49.71
N PRO A 228 -15.53 15.67 -49.97
CA PRO A 228 -16.46 16.75 -50.19
C PRO A 228 -17.06 16.55 -51.59
N ALA A 229 -18.23 15.92 -51.66
CA ALA A 229 -19.18 15.99 -52.77
C ALA A 229 -18.56 16.05 -54.19
N CYS A 230 -18.01 14.93 -54.67
CA CYS A 230 -18.01 14.69 -56.11
C CYS A 230 -19.45 14.29 -56.51
N GLY A 231 -20.14 15.18 -57.21
CA GLY A 231 -21.34 14.84 -57.98
C GLY A 231 -22.56 15.73 -57.68
N LYS A 232 -22.75 16.77 -58.49
CA LYS A 232 -23.76 16.76 -59.58
C LYS A 232 -23.79 18.12 -60.28
N HIS A 233 -23.08 18.21 -61.41
CA HIS A 233 -23.51 19.01 -62.55
C HIS A 233 -23.00 18.33 -63.81
N THR A 234 -23.86 17.51 -64.42
CA THR A 234 -23.74 17.06 -65.80
C THR A 234 -25.07 17.36 -66.48
N GLU A 235 -25.01 18.28 -67.45
CA GLU A 235 -25.74 18.40 -68.73
C GLU A 235 -27.13 17.72 -68.83
N LYS A 236 -28.22 18.41 -69.16
CA LYS A 236 -28.55 19.07 -70.44
C LYS A 236 -29.81 19.93 -70.27
#